data_AF-A0A4U5WMG7-F1
#
_entry.id   AF-A0A4U5WMG7-F1
#
_cell.length_a   1.000
_cell.length_b   1.000
_cell.length_c   1.000
_cell.angle_alpha   90.00
_cell.angle_beta   90.00
_cell.angle_gamma   90.00
#
_symmetry.space_group_name_H-M   'P 1'
#
loop_
_entity.id
_entity.type
_entity.pdbx_description
1 polymer ?
#
loop_
_entity_poly.entity_id
_entity_poly.type
_entity_poly.pdbx_seq_one_letter_code
_entity_poly.pdbx_strand_id
1 'polypeptide(L)'
;MNDRVTPAVHALPDGEAEISLVVRLPWEDVARLGQEAGRLAAQTQRPVTLDEAVSHRLRSRPAAAAHAKPAEQSATAAVSALPRITGTG
;
A
#
# COMPACT_ATOMS: atom_id res chain seq x y z
N MET A 1 6.18 24.87 -5.41
CA MET A 1 7.29 23.93 -5.22
C MET A 1 6.74 22.70 -4.48
N ASN A 2 6.34 21.64 -5.19
CA ASN A 2 6.12 20.34 -4.57
C ASN A 2 7.43 19.57 -4.81
N ASP A 3 8.39 19.72 -3.92
CA ASP A 3 9.56 18.83 -3.93
C ASP A 3 9.03 17.42 -3.68
N ARG A 4 9.15 16.56 -4.69
CA ARG A 4 8.89 15.14 -4.55
C ARG A 4 10.08 14.54 -3.79
N VAL A 5 10.10 14.77 -2.49
CA VAL A 5 11.00 14.05 -1.59
C VAL A 5 10.48 12.63 -1.55
N THR A 6 11.27 11.67 -2.04
CA THR A 6 10.99 10.26 -1.81
C THR A 6 11.04 10.03 -0.30
N PRO A 7 9.92 9.66 0.35
CA PRO A 7 9.93 9.37 1.78
C PRO A 7 10.90 8.22 2.04
N ALA A 8 11.70 8.33 3.10
CA ALA A 8 12.58 7.23 3.50
C ALA A 8 11.70 6.02 3.88
N VAL A 9 11.97 4.87 3.23
CA VAL A 9 11.30 3.60 3.50
C VAL A 9 12.26 2.75 4.32
N HIS A 10 11.83 2.30 5.50
CA HIS A 10 12.62 1.47 6.40
C HIS A 10 12.05 0.06 6.45
N ALA A 11 12.82 -0.95 6.04
CA ALA A 11 12.40 -2.33 6.19
C ALA A 11 12.46 -2.75 7.68
N LEU A 12 11.46 -3.48 8.13
CA LEU A 12 11.35 -4.03 9.48
C LEU A 12 11.78 -5.51 9.49
N PRO A 13 12.25 -6.05 10.64
CA PRO A 13 12.76 -7.43 10.73
C PRO A 13 11.71 -8.53 10.48
N ASP A 14 10.43 -8.20 10.61
CA ASP A 14 9.28 -9.08 10.32
C ASP A 14 8.95 -9.17 8.81
N GLY A 15 9.69 -8.44 7.97
CA GLY A 15 9.45 -8.36 6.55
C GLY A 15 8.46 -7.25 6.16
N GLU A 16 8.04 -6.41 7.10
CA GLU A 16 7.24 -5.22 6.82
C GLU A 16 8.12 -4.01 6.47
N ALA A 17 7.49 -2.86 6.19
CA ALA A 17 8.20 -1.61 5.96
C ALA A 17 7.47 -0.43 6.60
N GLU A 18 8.23 0.49 7.19
CA GLU A 18 7.76 1.73 7.80
C GLU A 18 8.04 2.93 6.90
N ILE A 19 7.04 3.81 6.77
CA ILE A 19 7.13 5.08 6.04
C ILE A 19 6.43 6.18 6.84
N SER A 20 7.11 7.31 7.05
CA SER A 20 6.51 8.52 7.62
C SER A 20 6.05 9.47 6.50
N LEU A 21 4.76 9.85 6.53
CA LEU A 21 4.13 10.70 5.51
C LEU A 21 3.48 11.92 6.16
N VAL A 22 3.74 13.11 5.60
CA VAL A 22 2.98 14.32 5.92
C VAL A 22 2.01 14.59 4.78
N VAL A 23 0.70 14.54 5.06
CA VAL A 23 -0.36 14.76 4.08
C VAL A 23 -1.19 15.99 4.42
N ARG A 24 -1.65 16.70 3.39
CA ARG A 24 -2.66 17.76 3.53
C ARG A 24 -4.01 17.15 3.24
N LEU A 25 -4.87 17.10 4.25
CA LEU A 25 -6.23 16.59 4.13
C LEU A 25 -7.22 17.74 4.25
N PRO A 26 -8.30 17.73 3.45
CA PRO A 26 -9.37 18.69 3.62
C PRO A 26 -10.21 18.32 4.85
N TRP A 27 -10.95 19.29 5.39
CA TRP A 27 -11.61 19.10 6.69
C TRP A 27 -12.75 18.07 6.64
N GLU A 28 -13.37 17.82 5.48
CA GLU A 28 -14.37 16.75 5.37
C GLU A 28 -13.75 15.36 5.54
N ASP A 29 -12.52 15.15 5.09
CA ASP A 29 -11.85 13.87 5.24
C ASP A 29 -11.41 13.65 6.68
N VAL A 30 -10.99 14.70 7.39
CA VAL A 30 -10.74 14.65 8.84
C VAL A 30 -12.02 14.30 9.60
N ALA A 31 -13.16 14.89 9.22
CA ALA A 31 -14.45 14.57 9.83
C ALA A 31 -14.84 13.10 9.59
N ARG A 32 -14.62 12.55 8.39
CA ARG A 32 -14.84 11.12 8.09
C ARG A 32 -13.96 10.20 8.93
N LEU A 33 -12.70 10.57 9.18
CA LEU A 33 -11.83 9.84 10.09
C LEU A 33 -12.34 9.89 11.54
N GLY A 34 -12.89 11.02 11.98
CA GLY A 34 -13.57 11.11 13.27
C GLY A 34 -14.79 10.17 13.39
N GLN A 35 -15.61 10.06 12.34
CA GLN A 35 -16.73 9.13 12.30
C GLN A 35 -16.26 7.66 12.34
N GLU A 36 -15.17 7.35 11.65
CA GLU A 36 -14.53 6.04 11.71
C GLU A 36 -14.07 5.70 13.14
N ALA A 37 -13.44 6.66 13.83
CA ALA A 37 -13.02 6.51 15.22
C ALA A 37 -14.22 6.25 16.15
N GLY A 38 -15.32 6.99 15.98
CA GLY A 38 -16.56 6.77 16.72
C GLY A 38 -17.15 5.37 16.47
N ARG A 39 -17.12 4.91 15.21
CA ARG A 39 -17.57 3.55 14.86
C ARG A 39 -16.68 2.49 15.50
N LEU A 40 -15.36 2.67 15.49
CA LEU A 40 -14.43 1.71 16.11
C LEU A 40 -14.57 1.71 17.63
N ALA A 41 -14.79 2.88 18.26
CA ALA A 41 -15.06 2.98 19.69
C ALA A 41 -16.34 2.25 20.09
N ALA A 42 -17.41 2.36 19.29
CA ALA A 42 -18.64 1.62 19.52
C ALA A 42 -18.46 0.10 19.38
N GLN A 43 -17.68 -0.35 18.38
CA GLN A 43 -17.41 -1.78 18.15
C GLN A 43 -16.52 -2.40 19.23
N THR A 44 -15.50 -1.67 19.68
CA THR A 44 -14.54 -2.15 20.68
C THR A 44 -14.97 -1.86 22.12
N GLN A 45 -16.03 -1.07 22.30
CA GLN A 45 -16.50 -0.57 23.60
C GLN A 45 -15.40 0.13 24.41
N ARG A 46 -14.43 0.74 23.73
CA ARG A 46 -13.29 1.44 24.31
C ARG A 46 -13.12 2.80 23.62
N PRO A 47 -12.64 3.85 24.32
CA PRO A 47 -12.12 5.04 23.65
C PRO A 47 -11.08 4.68 22.56
N VAL A 48 -11.21 5.27 21.39
CA VAL A 48 -10.32 5.05 20.23
C VAL A 48 -9.75 6.39 19.77
N THR A 49 -8.44 6.42 19.54
CA THR A 49 -7.73 7.59 19.00
C THR A 49 -7.88 7.70 17.48
N LEU A 50 -7.62 8.89 16.93
CA LEU A 50 -7.67 9.11 15.49
C LEU A 50 -6.62 8.27 14.75
N ASP A 51 -5.43 8.09 15.33
CA ASP A 51 -4.36 7.27 14.77
C ASP A 51 -4.78 5.79 14.67
N GLU A 52 -5.41 5.24 15.73
CA GLU A 52 -5.96 3.89 15.71
C GLU A 52 -7.03 3.74 14.62
N ALA A 53 -7.92 4.73 14.45
CA ALA A 53 -8.93 4.72 13.40
C ALA A 53 -8.33 4.79 11.99
N VAL A 54 -7.29 5.60 11.79
CA VAL A 54 -6.53 5.67 10.53
C VAL A 54 -5.86 4.33 10.24
N SER A 55 -5.15 3.78 11.22
CA SER A 55 -4.50 2.47 11.14
C SER A 55 -5.50 1.36 10.79
N HIS A 56 -6.65 1.34 11.46
CA HIS A 56 -7.74 0.41 11.18
C HIS A 56 -8.27 0.59 9.77
N ARG A 57 -8.50 1.82 9.32
CA ARG A 57 -8.99 2.11 7.97
C ARG A 57 -8.00 1.73 6.89
N LEU A 58 -6.70 1.96 7.08
CA LEU A 58 -5.64 1.57 6.15
C LEU A 58 -5.52 0.05 6.04
N ARG A 59 -5.62 -0.67 7.16
CA ARG A 59 -5.58 -2.15 7.19
C ARG A 59 -6.86 -2.81 6.67
N SER A 60 -8.02 -2.21 6.98
CA SER A 60 -9.34 -2.78 6.65
C SER A 60 -9.83 -2.38 5.26
N ARG A 61 -9.31 -1.30 4.68
CA ARG A 61 -9.57 -0.99 3.28
C ARG A 61 -8.92 -2.11 2.48
N PRO A 62 -9.70 -2.96 1.76
CA PRO A 62 -9.11 -3.96 0.90
C PRO A 62 -8.13 -3.23 -0.03
N ALA A 63 -6.97 -3.84 -0.27
CA ALA A 63 -5.91 -3.33 -1.14
C ALA A 63 -6.38 -3.26 -2.62
N ALA A 64 -7.48 -2.55 -2.87
CA ALA A 64 -7.93 -2.05 -4.15
C ALA A 64 -7.31 -0.67 -4.42
N ALA A 65 -6.17 -0.37 -3.81
CA ALA A 65 -5.18 0.40 -4.54
C ALA A 65 -4.72 -0.54 -5.66
N ALA A 66 -5.31 -0.36 -6.83
CA ALA A 66 -4.72 -0.75 -8.10
C ALA A 66 -3.37 -0.01 -8.22
N HIS A 67 -2.38 -0.44 -7.43
CA HIS A 67 -0.99 -0.32 -7.83
C HIS A 67 -1.01 -0.96 -9.19
N ALA A 68 -0.74 -0.15 -10.22
CA ALA A 68 -0.73 -0.59 -11.60
C ALA A 68 -0.04 -1.95 -11.62
N LYS A 69 -0.81 -3.04 -11.73
CA LYS A 69 -0.28 -4.32 -12.16
C LYS A 69 0.44 -3.91 -13.44
N PRO A 70 1.78 -4.04 -13.54
CA PRO A 70 2.42 -3.85 -14.82
C PRO A 70 1.56 -4.67 -15.76
N ALA A 71 1.04 -4.03 -16.82
CA ALA A 71 0.43 -4.81 -17.86
C ALA A 71 1.52 -5.79 -18.25
N GLU A 72 1.40 -7.05 -17.81
CA GLU A 72 1.93 -8.17 -18.54
C GLU A 72 1.16 -8.08 -19.84
N GLN A 73 1.67 -7.22 -20.71
CA GLN A 73 1.38 -7.23 -22.10
C GLN A 73 1.76 -8.64 -22.49
N SER A 74 0.74 -9.48 -22.66
CA SER A 74 0.83 -10.74 -23.35
C SER A 74 1.40 -10.44 -24.73
N ALA A 75 2.73 -10.34 -24.81
CA ALA A 75 3.46 -10.54 -26.02
C ALA A 75 3.57 -12.07 -26.17
N THR A 76 2.47 -12.66 -26.63
CA THR A 76 2.56 -13.82 -27.53
C THR A 76 3.40 -13.40 -28.73
N ALA A 77 4.72 -13.49 -28.58
CA ALA A 77 5.67 -13.54 -29.66
C ALA A 77 6.44 -14.84 -29.47
N ALA A 78 6.02 -15.85 -30.24
CA ALA A 78 6.76 -17.08 -30.39
C ALA A 78 8.18 -16.77 -30.86
N VAL A 79 9.18 -17.11 -30.04
CA VAL A 79 10.51 -17.45 -30.54
C VAL A 79 10.71 -18.92 -30.23
N SER A 80 10.01 -19.72 -31.01
CA SER A 80 10.45 -21.06 -31.36
C SER A 80 11.75 -20.94 -32.15
N ALA A 81 12.69 -21.86 -31.91
CA ALA A 81 14.02 -22.02 -32.53
C ALA A 81 15.10 -21.03 -32.04
N LEU A 82 16.31 -21.44 -31.60
CA LEU A 82 17.09 -22.68 -31.61
C LEU A 82 18.42 -22.37 -30.83
N PRO A 83 19.37 -23.30 -30.61
CA PRO A 83 19.34 -24.56 -29.86
C PRO A 83 20.12 -24.47 -28.51
N ARG A 84 19.92 -25.47 -27.63
CA ARG A 84 20.76 -25.68 -26.44
C ARG A 84 22.16 -26.13 -26.88
N ILE A 85 23.18 -25.39 -26.47
CA ILE A 85 24.58 -25.80 -26.57
C ILE A 85 24.81 -26.82 -25.46
N THR A 86 24.72 -28.11 -25.80
CA THR A 86 25.06 -29.23 -24.91
C THR A 86 26.59 -29.30 -24.79
N GLY A 87 27.10 -29.44 -23.57
CA GLY A 87 28.53 -29.56 -23.30
C GLY A 87 29.13 -30.95 -23.59
N THR A 88 30.47 -30.95 -23.59
CA THR A 88 31.43 -32.02 -23.24
C THR A 88 31.56 -33.26 -24.11
N GLY A 89 32.81 -33.54 -24.54
CA GLY A 89 33.29 -34.76 -25.17
C GLY A 89 34.63 -34.55 -25.84
#